data_AF-A0A8J2SNS2-F1
#
_entry.id   AF-A0A8J2SNS2-F1
#
_cell.length_a   1.000
_cell.length_b   1.000
_cell.length_c   1.000
_cell.angle_alpha   90.00
_cell.angle_beta   90.00
_cell.angle_gamma   90.00
#
_symmetry.space_group_name_H-M   'P 1'
#
loop_
_entity.id
_entity.type
_entity.pdbx_description
1 polymer ?
#
loop_
_entity_poly.entity_id
_entity_poly.type
_entity_poly.pdbx_seq_one_letter_code
_entity_poly.pdbx_strand_id
1 'polypeptide(L)'
;MLPSWMRPEGGKTADDHRDIPRGCSDPSAGAVFLTKLLRLDTRRALAAVRDDPAVSIEAGSFILPPLVGLAAGTVLFRRQRAGWRARDFSGSVNFALFAVRGNRMVLRTLSEKRLGALVTNEHGRAELLRNAKRDICTAKSVQLTHMDRDSSLVSNVLFNAVAEQFATGFVQRELGVPWVKCGRFGLGLAYGPEDANWRRGGTKMRAILASETTLKQIVTLAAVGDAAKIPSGTPGSFNMLLRLAEALNVKPEAAPETEPEPGKFGATRYRLKGEPVPGVAVGSPIATWMELCVPGGGPAGGHDRGGPDERHF
;
A
#
# COMPACT_ATOMS: atom_id res chain seq x y z
N MET A 1 36.77 -2.31 -35.99
CA MET A 1 36.29 -1.37 -37.02
C MET A 1 34.88 -0.96 -36.63
N LEU A 2 34.66 0.30 -36.25
CA LEU A 2 33.33 0.84 -35.92
C LEU A 2 32.68 1.44 -37.19
N PRO A 3 31.34 1.37 -37.34
CA PRO A 3 30.65 1.84 -38.53
C PRO A 3 30.68 3.37 -38.68
N SER A 4 30.69 3.85 -39.92
CA SER A 4 30.98 5.25 -40.31
C SER A 4 30.02 6.31 -39.76
N TRP A 5 28.85 5.92 -39.25
CA TRP A 5 27.85 6.81 -38.67
C TRP A 5 28.10 7.16 -37.18
N MET A 6 29.17 6.63 -36.58
CA MET A 6 29.60 6.95 -35.21
C MET A 6 30.72 8.00 -35.13
N ARG A 7 31.05 8.71 -36.22
CA ARG A 7 31.98 9.85 -36.13
C ARG A 7 31.22 11.10 -35.68
N PRO A 8 31.63 11.75 -34.58
CA PRO A 8 31.07 13.04 -34.22
C PRO A 8 31.52 14.08 -35.26
N GLU A 9 30.56 14.69 -35.94
CA GLU A 9 30.83 15.86 -36.77
C GLU A 9 31.26 17.03 -35.88
N GLY A 10 32.42 17.58 -36.20
CA GLY A 10 32.99 18.72 -35.51
C GLY A 10 32.26 20.03 -35.82
N GLY A 11 32.18 20.88 -34.79
CA GLY A 11 32.33 22.32 -34.92
C GLY A 11 31.15 23.10 -35.48
N LYS A 12 30.33 23.64 -34.58
CA LYS A 12 29.85 25.02 -34.71
C LYS A 12 30.19 25.79 -33.44
N THR A 13 31.01 26.80 -33.66
CA THR A 13 31.49 27.80 -32.72
C THR A 13 30.34 28.58 -32.10
N ALA A 14 30.61 28.99 -30.87
CA ALA A 14 29.83 29.90 -30.04
C ALA A 14 29.58 31.27 -30.71
N ASP A 15 28.72 32.04 -30.05
CA ASP A 15 28.34 33.44 -30.28
C ASP A 15 27.13 33.68 -31.18
N ASP A 16 25.94 33.51 -30.60
CA ASP A 16 24.84 34.47 -30.79
C ASP A 16 23.80 34.34 -29.64
N HIS A 17 24.18 34.77 -28.44
CA HIS A 17 23.22 34.97 -27.35
C HIS A 17 22.49 36.29 -27.58
N ARG A 18 21.32 36.20 -28.20
CA ARG A 18 20.34 37.30 -28.24
C ARG A 18 19.99 37.74 -26.83
N ASP A 19 20.08 39.04 -26.59
CA ASP A 19 19.60 39.75 -25.42
C ASP A 19 18.11 39.45 -25.20
N ILE A 20 17.82 38.53 -24.27
CA ILE A 20 16.51 38.43 -23.65
C ILE A 20 16.51 39.49 -22.54
N PRO A 21 15.65 40.52 -22.59
CA PRO A 21 15.54 41.46 -21.50
C PRO A 21 15.15 40.68 -20.24
N ARG A 22 16.11 40.55 -19.33
CA ARG A 22 15.85 40.08 -17.97
C ARG A 22 15.01 41.16 -17.30
N GLY A 23 13.69 40.99 -17.38
CA GLY A 23 12.78 41.69 -16.48
C GLY A 23 13.17 41.28 -15.06
N CYS A 24 13.92 42.16 -14.38
CA CYS A 24 14.19 42.05 -12.96
C CYS A 24 12.87 42.18 -12.21
N SER A 25 12.16 41.07 -12.01
CA SER A 25 11.18 40.99 -10.93
C SER A 25 11.99 40.95 -9.64
N ASP A 26 12.33 42.13 -9.11
CA ASP A 26 12.96 42.25 -7.80
C ASP A 26 12.02 41.61 -6.76
N PRO A 27 12.39 40.47 -6.15
CA PRO A 27 11.53 39.79 -5.18
C PRO A 27 11.30 40.66 -3.93
N SER A 28 12.12 41.70 -3.72
CA SER A 28 11.91 42.68 -2.64
C SER A 28 10.75 43.63 -2.91
N ALA A 29 10.42 43.93 -4.18
CA ALA A 29 9.30 44.79 -4.53
C ALA A 29 7.94 44.16 -4.14
N GLY A 30 7.79 42.84 -4.37
CA GLY A 30 6.61 42.09 -3.94
C GLY A 30 6.47 42.01 -2.42
N ALA A 31 7.58 41.83 -1.70
CA ALA A 31 7.60 41.82 -0.24
C ALA A 31 7.26 43.18 0.37
N VAL A 32 7.80 44.28 -0.18
CA VAL A 32 7.49 45.65 0.26
C VAL A 32 6.03 46.00 -0.02
N PHE A 33 5.47 45.57 -1.15
CA PHE A 33 4.06 45.74 -1.48
C PHE A 33 3.15 44.98 -0.50
N LEU A 34 3.39 43.69 -0.27
CA LEU A 34 2.61 42.87 0.68
C LEU A 34 2.68 43.42 2.11
N THR A 35 3.84 43.91 2.54
CA THR A 35 4.00 44.48 3.89
C THR A 35 3.27 45.82 4.04
N LYS A 36 3.21 46.64 2.98
CA LYS A 36 2.37 47.85 2.95
C LYS A 36 0.88 47.51 2.92
N LEU A 37 0.48 46.48 2.17
CA LEU A 37 -0.92 46.03 2.06
C LEU A 37 -1.45 45.42 3.35
N LEU A 38 -0.62 44.64 4.07
CA LEU A 38 -0.98 44.04 5.36
C LEU A 38 -1.02 45.05 6.52
N ARG A 39 -0.38 46.22 6.38
CA ARG A 39 -0.40 47.32 7.36
C ARG A 39 -1.45 48.39 7.05
N LEU A 40 -2.02 48.40 5.84
CA LEU A 40 -3.09 49.31 5.49
C LEU A 40 -4.41 48.80 6.05
N ASP A 41 -5.11 49.69 6.76
CA ASP A 41 -6.50 49.52 7.13
C ASP A 41 -7.29 49.08 5.89
N THR A 42 -7.90 47.90 5.93
CA THR A 42 -8.47 47.20 4.76
C THR A 42 -9.46 48.08 3.99
N ARG A 43 -10.10 49.04 4.68
CA ARG A 43 -10.99 50.04 4.09
C ARG A 43 -10.30 51.05 3.17
N ARG A 44 -9.08 51.49 3.50
CA ARG A 44 -8.30 52.44 2.68
C ARG A 44 -7.66 51.77 1.47
N ALA A 45 -7.19 50.53 1.62
CA ALA A 45 -6.68 49.74 0.50
C ALA A 45 -7.79 49.46 -0.53
N LEU A 46 -9.00 49.14 -0.08
CA LEU A 46 -10.17 48.96 -0.96
C LEU A 46 -10.59 50.24 -1.69
N ALA A 47 -10.47 51.40 -1.04
CA ALA A 47 -10.74 52.69 -1.68
C ALA A 47 -9.73 53.01 -2.79
N ALA A 48 -8.43 52.78 -2.55
CA ALA A 48 -7.38 53.01 -3.55
C ALA A 48 -7.50 52.10 -4.79
N VAL A 49 -7.95 50.85 -4.61
CA VAL A 49 -8.20 49.90 -5.72
C VAL A 49 -9.39 50.33 -6.58
N ARG A 50 -10.33 51.12 -6.03
CA ARG A 50 -11.53 51.58 -6.74
C ARG A 50 -11.25 52.72 -7.71
N ASP A 51 -10.27 53.56 -7.41
CA ASP A 51 -10.05 54.83 -8.11
C ASP A 51 -8.93 54.76 -9.16
N ASP A 52 -8.09 53.72 -9.18
CA ASP A 52 -7.00 53.54 -10.15
C ASP A 52 -7.02 52.13 -10.81
N PRO A 53 -7.36 52.01 -12.10
CA PRO A 53 -7.46 50.74 -12.80
C PRO A 53 -6.12 50.01 -12.95
N ALA A 54 -4.98 50.72 -12.92
CA ALA A 54 -3.66 50.08 -13.00
C ALA A 54 -3.33 49.32 -11.69
N VAL A 55 -3.69 49.91 -10.55
CA VAL A 55 -3.55 49.28 -9.22
C VAL A 55 -4.50 48.08 -9.09
N SER A 56 -5.68 48.11 -9.72
CA SER A 56 -6.62 46.97 -9.74
C SER A 56 -6.06 45.75 -10.48
N ILE A 57 -5.34 45.96 -11.60
CA ILE A 57 -4.76 44.88 -12.40
C ILE A 57 -3.58 44.21 -11.65
N GLU A 58 -2.69 45.02 -11.07
CA GLU A 58 -1.56 44.48 -10.29
C GLU A 58 -2.04 43.79 -9.02
N ALA A 59 -2.92 44.41 -8.23
CA ALA A 59 -3.47 43.79 -7.02
C ALA A 59 -4.25 42.50 -7.36
N GLY A 60 -4.98 42.47 -8.47
CA GLY A 60 -5.66 41.28 -8.98
C GLY A 60 -4.69 40.11 -9.21
N SER A 61 -3.52 40.38 -9.79
CA SER A 61 -2.52 39.34 -10.10
C SER A 61 -1.88 38.69 -8.85
N PHE A 62 -1.83 39.40 -7.71
CA PHE A 62 -1.32 38.85 -6.45
C PHE A 62 -2.40 38.21 -5.57
N ILE A 63 -3.65 38.69 -5.66
CA ILE A 63 -4.75 38.22 -4.80
C ILE A 63 -5.50 37.04 -5.44
N LEU A 64 -5.66 37.01 -6.78
CA LEU A 64 -6.37 35.90 -7.43
C LEU A 64 -5.68 34.54 -7.24
N PRO A 65 -4.38 34.36 -7.48
CA PRO A 65 -3.74 33.05 -7.37
C PRO A 65 -3.91 32.36 -6.00
N PRO A 66 -3.71 33.02 -4.84
CA PRO A 66 -3.94 32.38 -3.55
C PRO A 66 -5.43 32.08 -3.30
N LEU A 67 -6.35 32.93 -3.76
CA LEU A 67 -7.80 32.67 -3.65
C LEU A 67 -8.23 31.47 -4.51
N VAL A 68 -7.71 31.37 -5.74
CA VAL A 68 -7.94 30.22 -6.63
C VAL A 68 -7.33 28.95 -6.02
N GLY A 69 -6.12 29.04 -5.46
CA GLY A 69 -5.47 27.94 -4.74
C GLY A 69 -6.27 27.47 -3.53
N LEU A 70 -6.81 28.40 -2.73
CA LEU A 70 -7.67 28.10 -1.58
C LEU A 70 -9.00 27.46 -2.02
N ALA A 71 -9.64 28.00 -3.07
CA ALA A 71 -10.86 27.45 -3.63
C ALA A 71 -10.65 26.03 -4.19
N ALA A 72 -9.59 25.82 -4.98
CA ALA A 72 -9.22 24.50 -5.49
C ALA A 72 -8.89 23.52 -4.36
N GLY A 73 -8.11 23.96 -3.35
CA GLY A 73 -7.76 23.16 -2.18
C GLY A 73 -8.98 22.73 -1.36
N THR A 74 -9.92 23.65 -1.12
CA THR A 74 -11.17 23.34 -0.40
C THR A 74 -12.07 22.38 -1.19
N VAL A 75 -12.17 22.52 -2.52
CA VAL A 75 -12.90 21.56 -3.37
C VAL A 75 -12.27 20.18 -3.31
N LEU A 76 -10.94 20.07 -3.43
CA LEU A 76 -10.22 18.80 -3.32
C LEU A 76 -10.39 18.16 -1.94
N PHE A 77 -10.26 18.95 -0.87
CA PHE A 77 -10.46 18.48 0.50
C PHE A 77 -11.90 18.00 0.75
N ARG A 78 -12.91 18.72 0.25
CA ARG A 78 -14.32 18.30 0.36
C ARG A 78 -14.57 17.00 -0.40
N ARG A 79 -14.00 16.82 -1.60
CA ARG A 79 -14.12 15.55 -2.36
C ARG A 79 -13.45 14.39 -1.64
N GLN A 80 -12.26 14.59 -1.07
CA GLN A 80 -11.59 13.56 -0.27
C GLN A 80 -12.41 13.20 0.99
N ARG A 81 -12.92 14.21 1.71
CA ARG A 81 -13.74 13.99 2.91
C ARG A 81 -15.09 13.33 2.58
N ALA A 82 -15.68 13.64 1.43
CA ALA A 82 -16.89 12.97 0.95
C ALA A 82 -16.62 11.50 0.65
N GLY A 83 -15.51 11.16 -0.01
CA GLY A 83 -15.10 9.76 -0.23
C GLY A 83 -14.86 9.00 1.08
N TRP A 84 -14.20 9.64 2.05
CA TRP A 84 -14.01 9.08 3.39
C TRP A 84 -15.34 8.85 4.13
N ARG A 85 -16.28 9.81 4.03
CA ARG A 85 -17.63 9.67 4.64
C ARG A 85 -18.46 8.59 3.96
N ALA A 86 -18.32 8.43 2.64
CA ALA A 86 -18.99 7.38 1.88
C ALA A 86 -18.44 5.98 2.18
N ARG A 87 -17.23 5.89 2.80
CA ARG A 87 -16.52 4.63 3.06
C ARG A 87 -16.46 3.73 1.82
N ASP A 88 -16.35 4.35 0.65
CA ASP A 88 -16.34 3.65 -0.62
C ASP A 88 -14.90 3.24 -0.95
N PHE A 89 -14.49 2.10 -0.39
CA PHE A 89 -13.20 1.47 -0.65
C PHE A 89 -13.23 0.55 -1.89
N SER A 90 -14.37 0.49 -2.60
CA SER A 90 -14.53 -0.43 -3.72
C SER A 90 -13.56 -0.14 -4.87
N GLY A 91 -13.09 1.10 -4.98
CA GLY A 91 -12.10 1.53 -5.98
C GLY A 91 -10.64 1.45 -5.55
N SER A 92 -10.32 0.82 -4.41
CA SER A 92 -8.96 0.73 -3.87
C SER A 92 -8.56 -0.70 -3.52
N VAL A 93 -7.27 -1.01 -3.64
CA VAL A 93 -6.66 -2.26 -3.17
C VAL A 93 -5.73 -1.94 -1.99
N ASN A 94 -5.98 -2.59 -0.86
CA ASN A 94 -5.13 -2.50 0.31
C ASN A 94 -4.11 -3.64 0.29
N PHE A 95 -2.82 -3.30 0.26
CA PHE A 95 -1.74 -4.27 0.39
C PHE A 95 -1.43 -4.46 1.86
N ALA A 96 -1.66 -5.66 2.39
CA ALA A 96 -1.55 -5.96 3.81
C ALA A 96 -0.61 -7.14 4.04
N LEU A 97 0.38 -6.93 4.91
CA LEU A 97 1.24 -7.98 5.43
C LEU A 97 0.59 -8.61 6.66
N PHE A 98 0.49 -9.93 6.64
CA PHE A 98 0.03 -10.74 7.75
C PHE A 98 1.20 -11.45 8.40
N ALA A 99 1.16 -11.46 9.73
CA ALA A 99 2.10 -12.20 10.57
C ALA A 99 1.36 -12.82 11.75
N VAL A 100 1.89 -13.91 12.29
CA VAL A 100 1.48 -14.46 13.57
C VAL A 100 2.55 -14.07 14.60
N ARG A 101 2.13 -13.49 15.73
CA ARG A 101 3.01 -13.12 16.85
C ARG A 101 2.43 -13.71 18.13
N GLY A 102 3.05 -14.78 18.62
CA GLY A 102 2.49 -15.58 19.71
C GLY A 102 1.09 -16.06 19.33
N ASN A 103 0.10 -15.77 20.17
CA ASN A 103 -1.29 -16.20 19.96
C ASN A 103 -2.13 -15.18 19.19
N ARG A 104 -1.51 -14.17 18.55
CA ARG A 104 -2.24 -13.10 17.86
C ARG A 104 -1.85 -13.03 16.40
N MET A 105 -2.85 -12.85 15.55
CA MET A 105 -2.63 -12.47 14.16
C MET A 105 -2.49 -10.95 14.08
N VAL A 106 -1.42 -10.50 13.45
CA VAL A 106 -1.11 -9.09 13.23
C VAL A 106 -1.26 -8.79 11.75
N LEU A 107 -2.00 -7.72 11.45
CA LEU A 107 -2.15 -7.16 10.11
C LEU A 107 -1.46 -5.80 10.06
N ARG A 108 -0.60 -5.60 9.07
CA ARG A 108 0.00 -4.29 8.77
C ARG A 108 -0.31 -3.92 7.33
N THR A 109 -1.05 -2.83 7.12
CA THR A 109 -1.18 -2.23 5.79
C THR A 109 0.18 -1.66 5.37
N LEU A 110 0.68 -2.14 4.23
CA LEU A 110 1.90 -1.66 3.58
C LEU A 110 1.60 -0.44 2.71
N SER A 111 0.50 -0.51 1.94
CA SER A 111 0.08 0.57 1.06
C SER A 111 -1.41 0.43 0.71
N GLU A 112 -2.01 1.51 0.24
CA GLU A 112 -3.32 1.50 -0.40
C GLU A 112 -3.19 2.21 -1.75
N LYS A 113 -3.52 1.50 -2.84
CA LYS A 113 -3.47 2.06 -4.20
C LYS A 113 -4.87 2.02 -4.80
N ARG A 114 -5.24 3.07 -5.53
CA ARG A 114 -6.49 3.09 -6.30
C ARG A 114 -6.41 2.03 -7.39
N LEU A 115 -7.50 1.28 -7.59
CA LEU A 115 -7.56 0.24 -8.60
C LEU A 115 -7.30 0.79 -10.00
N GLY A 116 -7.76 2.01 -10.31
CA GLY A 116 -7.45 2.66 -11.59
C GLY A 116 -5.98 3.07 -11.79
N ALA A 117 -5.20 3.17 -10.72
CA ALA A 117 -3.75 3.39 -10.79
C ALA A 117 -2.98 2.07 -10.94
N LEU A 118 -3.56 0.96 -10.45
CA LEU A 118 -3.01 -0.38 -10.60
C LEU A 118 -3.32 -0.95 -11.99
N VAL A 119 -4.59 -0.93 -12.36
CA VAL A 119 -5.12 -1.49 -13.60
C VAL A 119 -5.54 -0.34 -14.50
N THR A 120 -4.68 0.00 -15.46
CA THR A 120 -4.91 1.08 -16.42
C THR A 120 -5.97 0.72 -17.46
N ASN A 121 -6.18 -0.57 -17.72
CA ASN A 121 -7.23 -1.07 -18.61
C ASN A 121 -8.61 -1.02 -17.91
N GLU A 122 -9.53 -0.21 -18.45
CA GLU A 122 -10.90 -0.09 -17.93
C GLU A 122 -11.65 -1.43 -17.88
N HIS A 123 -11.44 -2.29 -18.88
CA HIS A 123 -12.09 -3.59 -18.95
C HIS A 123 -11.67 -4.49 -17.79
N GLY A 124 -10.36 -4.64 -17.57
CA GLY A 124 -9.82 -5.44 -16.46
C GLY A 124 -10.20 -4.86 -15.09
N ARG A 125 -10.27 -3.53 -14.98
CA ARG A 125 -10.76 -2.86 -13.78
C ARG A 125 -12.24 -3.17 -13.50
N ALA A 126 -13.09 -3.04 -14.52
CA ALA A 126 -14.51 -3.33 -14.41
C ALA A 126 -14.75 -4.81 -14.07
N GLU A 127 -13.98 -5.71 -14.67
CA GLU A 127 -14.04 -7.14 -14.40
C GLU A 127 -13.64 -7.48 -12.96
N LEU A 128 -12.57 -6.89 -12.45
CA LEU A 128 -12.19 -7.06 -11.04
C LEU A 128 -13.29 -6.60 -10.10
N LEU A 129 -13.89 -5.44 -10.37
CA LEU A 129 -15.00 -4.94 -9.57
C LEU A 129 -16.24 -5.83 -9.67
N ARG A 130 -16.52 -6.42 -10.83
CA ARG A 130 -17.61 -7.38 -11.02
C ARG A 130 -17.36 -8.67 -10.23
N ASN A 131 -16.16 -9.23 -10.32
CA ASN A 131 -15.77 -10.43 -9.59
C ASN A 131 -15.80 -10.18 -8.08
N ALA A 132 -15.24 -9.04 -7.62
CA ALA A 132 -15.32 -8.60 -6.23
C ALA A 132 -16.77 -8.56 -5.73
N LYS A 133 -17.69 -7.97 -6.50
CA LYS A 133 -19.11 -7.87 -6.13
C LYS A 133 -19.82 -9.23 -6.14
N ARG A 134 -19.54 -10.08 -7.13
CA ARG A 134 -20.14 -11.41 -7.24
C ARG A 134 -19.77 -12.28 -6.05
N ASP A 135 -18.50 -12.29 -5.67
CA ASP A 135 -18.00 -13.23 -4.69
C ASP A 135 -18.54 -12.90 -3.28
N ILE A 136 -18.80 -11.62 -2.95
CA ILE A 136 -19.43 -11.18 -1.68
C ILE A 136 -20.79 -11.86 -1.43
N CYS A 137 -21.59 -12.07 -2.47
CA CYS A 137 -22.95 -12.57 -2.34
C CYS A 137 -23.04 -14.03 -1.84
N THR A 138 -21.92 -14.76 -1.74
CA THR A 138 -21.92 -16.19 -1.42
C THR A 138 -21.63 -16.55 0.05
N ALA A 139 -21.43 -15.57 0.94
CA ALA A 139 -21.12 -15.75 2.38
C ALA A 139 -19.91 -16.66 2.71
N LYS A 140 -19.25 -17.26 1.72
CA LYS A 140 -18.05 -18.11 1.83
C LYS A 140 -16.76 -17.38 1.43
N SER A 141 -16.83 -16.11 1.08
CA SER A 141 -15.88 -15.50 0.16
C SER A 141 -14.70 -14.85 0.86
N VAL A 142 -13.71 -15.71 1.12
CA VAL A 142 -12.36 -15.37 0.72
C VAL A 142 -12.07 -16.25 -0.49
N GLN A 143 -12.47 -15.77 -1.66
CA GLN A 143 -12.10 -16.42 -2.90
C GLN A 143 -10.88 -15.69 -3.44
N LEU A 144 -9.77 -16.43 -3.43
CA LEU A 144 -8.65 -16.15 -4.29
C LEU A 144 -9.15 -16.43 -5.71
N THR A 145 -9.19 -15.40 -6.54
CA THR A 145 -9.95 -15.43 -7.81
C THR A 145 -9.45 -16.57 -8.68
N HIS A 146 -10.34 -17.23 -9.42
CA HIS A 146 -9.94 -18.27 -10.38
C HIS A 146 -9.46 -17.63 -11.68
N MET A 147 -8.45 -18.21 -12.31
CA MET A 147 -7.88 -17.64 -13.53
C MET A 147 -8.59 -18.10 -14.81
N ASP A 148 -9.17 -17.15 -15.55
CA ASP A 148 -9.18 -17.15 -17.02
C ASP A 148 -7.92 -16.42 -17.54
N ARG A 149 -7.70 -16.37 -18.87
CA ARG A 149 -6.51 -15.70 -19.43
C ARG A 149 -6.33 -14.25 -18.95
N ASP A 150 -7.43 -13.54 -18.69
CA ASP A 150 -7.44 -12.12 -18.36
C ASP A 150 -7.03 -11.83 -16.90
N SER A 151 -7.27 -12.77 -16.00
CA SER A 151 -6.82 -12.71 -14.59
C SER A 151 -5.29 -12.70 -14.40
N SER A 152 -4.52 -13.18 -15.38
CA SER A 152 -3.05 -13.14 -15.34
C SER A 152 -2.52 -11.70 -15.32
N LEU A 153 -3.20 -10.79 -16.02
CA LEU A 153 -2.88 -9.37 -16.06
C LEU A 153 -3.05 -8.72 -14.68
N VAL A 154 -4.12 -9.07 -13.98
CA VAL A 154 -4.39 -8.57 -12.62
C VAL A 154 -3.30 -8.99 -11.67
N SER A 155 -2.92 -10.26 -11.73
CA SER A 155 -1.89 -10.81 -10.84
C SER A 155 -0.55 -10.13 -11.10
N ASN A 156 -0.17 -9.97 -12.38
CA ASN A 156 1.03 -9.24 -12.77
C ASN A 156 1.03 -7.80 -12.27
N VAL A 157 -0.10 -7.10 -12.35
CA VAL A 157 -0.25 -5.75 -11.81
C VAL A 157 -0.03 -5.71 -10.30
N LEU A 158 -0.61 -6.65 -9.55
CA LEU A 158 -0.42 -6.75 -8.11
C LEU A 158 1.02 -7.10 -7.76
N PHE A 159 1.65 -8.02 -8.51
CA PHE A 159 3.07 -8.37 -8.34
C PHE A 159 3.97 -7.18 -8.55
N ASN A 160 3.76 -6.43 -9.63
CA ASN A 160 4.55 -5.24 -9.91
C ASN A 160 4.40 -4.21 -8.79
N ALA A 161 3.17 -4.01 -8.29
CA ALA A 161 2.90 -3.08 -7.21
C ALA A 161 3.53 -3.48 -5.87
N VAL A 162 3.65 -4.79 -5.59
CA VAL A 162 4.36 -5.31 -4.41
C VAL A 162 5.87 -5.26 -4.64
N ALA A 163 6.37 -5.74 -5.78
CA ALA A 163 7.79 -5.78 -6.11
C ALA A 163 8.45 -4.39 -6.01
N GLU A 164 7.75 -3.33 -6.45
CA GLU A 164 8.17 -1.94 -6.30
C GLU A 164 8.50 -1.57 -4.84
N GLN A 165 7.73 -2.08 -3.87
CA GLN A 165 7.92 -1.77 -2.43
C GLN A 165 9.16 -2.45 -1.84
N PHE A 166 9.60 -3.55 -2.44
CA PHE A 166 10.73 -4.35 -1.97
C PHE A 166 11.96 -4.25 -2.88
N ALA A 167 11.90 -3.43 -3.94
CA ALA A 167 12.98 -3.24 -4.90
C ALA A 167 14.30 -2.82 -4.24
N THR A 168 14.23 -1.90 -3.27
CA THR A 168 15.41 -1.45 -2.51
C THR A 168 16.10 -2.60 -1.79
N GLY A 169 15.35 -3.51 -1.17
CA GLY A 169 15.93 -4.66 -0.48
C GLY A 169 16.61 -5.63 -1.43
N PHE A 170 16.04 -5.83 -2.63
CA PHE A 170 16.66 -6.64 -3.68
C PHE A 170 17.99 -6.04 -4.15
N VAL A 171 18.02 -4.74 -4.48
CA VAL A 171 19.25 -4.06 -4.88
C VAL A 171 20.31 -4.13 -3.77
N GLN A 172 19.92 -3.92 -2.51
CA GLN A 172 20.85 -4.02 -1.38
C GLN A 172 21.42 -5.45 -1.22
N ARG A 173 20.61 -6.49 -1.42
CA ARG A 173 21.10 -7.87 -1.43
C ARG A 173 22.14 -8.09 -2.53
N GLU A 174 21.86 -7.63 -3.76
CA GLU A 174 22.79 -7.79 -4.89
C GLU A 174 24.11 -7.04 -4.67
N LEU A 175 24.07 -5.94 -3.90
CA LEU A 175 25.26 -5.22 -3.45
C LEU A 175 25.98 -5.86 -2.25
N GLY A 176 25.55 -7.05 -1.81
CA GLY A 176 26.18 -7.78 -0.71
C GLY A 176 25.95 -7.16 0.68
N VAL A 177 24.87 -6.36 0.85
CA VAL A 177 24.58 -5.72 2.14
C VAL A 177 24.19 -6.79 3.17
N PRO A 178 24.98 -6.99 4.25
CA PRO A 178 24.89 -8.20 5.08
C PRO A 178 23.65 -8.25 5.96
N TRP A 179 22.98 -7.12 6.19
CA TRP A 179 21.76 -7.07 7.01
C TRP A 179 20.47 -7.29 6.21
N VAL A 180 20.51 -7.42 4.88
CA VAL A 180 19.29 -7.70 4.11
C VAL A 180 18.83 -9.13 4.36
N LYS A 181 17.56 -9.28 4.74
CA LYS A 181 16.92 -10.59 4.91
C LYS A 181 15.94 -10.81 3.78
N CYS A 182 16.05 -11.95 3.11
CA CYS A 182 15.08 -12.38 2.12
C CYS A 182 14.25 -13.54 2.66
N GLY A 183 13.00 -13.61 2.21
CA GLY A 183 12.08 -14.67 2.60
C GLY A 183 11.06 -14.93 1.51
N ARG A 184 10.43 -16.11 1.59
CA ARG A 184 9.37 -16.51 0.68
C ARG A 184 8.02 -16.07 1.25
N PHE A 185 7.23 -15.40 0.42
CA PHE A 185 5.92 -14.87 0.78
C PHE A 185 4.87 -15.36 -0.22
N GLY A 186 3.71 -15.76 0.30
CA GLY A 186 2.51 -15.96 -0.49
C GLY A 186 1.83 -14.62 -0.72
N LEU A 187 1.47 -14.33 -1.98
CA LEU A 187 0.61 -13.21 -2.33
C LEU A 187 -0.72 -13.75 -2.85
N GLY A 188 -1.82 -13.21 -2.34
CA GLY A 188 -3.16 -13.48 -2.86
C GLY A 188 -4.07 -12.26 -2.85
N LEU A 189 -5.14 -12.28 -3.63
CA LEU A 189 -6.15 -11.23 -3.63
C LEU A 189 -7.43 -11.74 -2.97
N ALA A 190 -7.89 -11.02 -1.95
CA ALA A 190 -9.12 -11.32 -1.24
C ALA A 190 -10.11 -10.17 -1.33
N TYR A 191 -11.38 -10.56 -1.37
CA TYR A 191 -12.53 -9.66 -1.31
C TYR A 191 -13.31 -9.99 -0.06
N GLY A 192 -13.78 -8.99 0.65
CA GLY A 192 -14.65 -9.23 1.78
C GLY A 192 -15.27 -7.96 2.32
N PRO A 193 -16.36 -8.10 3.09
CA PRO A 193 -16.84 -7.00 3.89
C PRO A 193 -15.81 -6.64 4.96
N GLU A 194 -15.55 -5.34 5.14
CA GLU A 194 -14.63 -4.85 6.17
C GLU A 194 -15.17 -5.09 7.59
N ASP A 195 -16.49 -5.00 7.74
CA ASP A 195 -17.21 -5.15 9.00
C ASP A 195 -18.37 -6.15 8.88
N ALA A 196 -18.80 -6.71 10.00
CA ALA A 196 -20.03 -7.52 10.10
C ALA A 196 -21.28 -6.76 9.57
N ASN A 197 -21.23 -5.43 9.57
CA ASN A 197 -22.23 -4.54 8.97
C ASN A 197 -22.01 -4.34 7.45
N TRP A 198 -21.81 -5.43 6.72
CA TRP A 198 -21.57 -5.44 5.26
C TRP A 198 -22.64 -4.70 4.44
N ARG A 199 -23.85 -4.55 4.99
CA ARG A 199 -24.94 -3.79 4.35
C ARG A 199 -24.68 -2.27 4.27
N ARG A 200 -23.73 -1.73 5.05
CA ARG A 200 -23.39 -0.29 5.08
C ARG A 200 -21.94 0.02 4.69
N GLY A 201 -21.07 -0.99 4.65
CA GLY A 201 -19.65 -0.83 4.35
C GLY A 201 -19.32 -1.32 2.95
N GLY A 202 -18.66 -0.49 2.14
CA GLY A 202 -18.21 -0.88 0.81
C GLY A 202 -17.31 -2.12 0.82
N THR A 203 -17.27 -2.81 -0.32
CA THR A 203 -16.33 -3.90 -0.55
C THR A 203 -14.90 -3.40 -0.42
N LYS A 204 -14.05 -4.10 0.33
CA LYS A 204 -12.62 -3.81 0.37
C LYS A 204 -11.85 -4.92 -0.32
N MET A 205 -11.09 -4.56 -1.35
CA MET A 205 -10.12 -5.45 -1.98
C MET A 205 -8.83 -5.43 -1.18
N ARG A 206 -8.29 -6.60 -0.87
CA ARG A 206 -7.05 -6.74 -0.11
C ARG A 206 -6.08 -7.67 -0.83
N ALA A 207 -4.90 -7.16 -1.18
CA ALA A 207 -3.76 -7.97 -1.55
C ALA A 207 -3.07 -8.44 -0.25
N ILE A 208 -3.16 -9.72 0.03
CA ILE A 208 -2.66 -10.38 1.23
C ILE A 208 -1.26 -10.87 0.95
N LEU A 209 -0.31 -10.41 1.74
CA LEU A 209 1.05 -10.90 1.77
C LEU A 209 1.27 -11.64 3.09
N ALA A 210 1.76 -12.88 3.05
CA ALA A 210 2.06 -13.65 4.25
C ALA A 210 3.34 -14.46 4.05
N SER A 211 4.22 -14.50 5.05
CA SER A 211 5.43 -15.32 4.97
C SER A 211 5.08 -16.81 4.93
N GLU A 212 5.93 -17.63 4.31
CA GLU A 212 5.77 -19.08 4.32
C GLU A 212 5.67 -19.64 5.74
N THR A 213 6.50 -19.15 6.66
CA THR A 213 6.44 -19.51 8.09
C THR A 213 5.08 -19.17 8.71
N THR A 214 4.55 -17.99 8.42
CA THR A 214 3.21 -17.57 8.90
C THR A 214 2.13 -18.50 8.35
N LEU A 215 2.19 -18.86 7.06
CA LEU A 215 1.20 -19.76 6.47
C LEU A 215 1.28 -21.17 7.08
N LYS A 216 2.49 -21.69 7.31
CA LYS A 216 2.67 -22.98 8.01
C LYS A 216 2.08 -22.95 9.41
N GLN A 217 2.32 -21.89 10.18
CA GLN A 217 1.73 -21.70 11.51
C GLN A 217 0.21 -21.69 11.47
N ILE A 218 -0.40 -21.01 10.50
CA ILE A 218 -1.86 -20.97 10.33
C ILE A 218 -2.41 -22.37 10.03
N VAL A 219 -1.77 -23.13 9.14
CA VAL A 219 -2.18 -24.51 8.82
C VAL A 219 -2.06 -25.42 10.04
N THR A 220 -0.96 -25.31 10.80
CA THR A 220 -0.77 -26.08 12.04
C THR A 220 -1.84 -25.74 13.08
N LEU A 221 -2.14 -24.46 13.29
CA LEU A 221 -3.19 -24.01 14.21
C LEU A 221 -4.59 -24.52 13.81
N ALA A 222 -4.88 -24.53 12.50
CA ALA A 222 -6.12 -25.10 11.98
C ALA A 222 -6.21 -26.61 12.23
N ALA A 223 -5.11 -27.35 12.03
CA ALA A 223 -5.06 -28.79 12.21
C ALA A 223 -5.24 -29.24 13.67
N VAL A 224 -4.75 -28.45 14.65
CA VAL A 224 -4.88 -28.74 16.08
C VAL A 224 -6.30 -28.46 16.61
N GLY A 225 -7.16 -27.79 15.83
CA GLY A 225 -8.49 -27.35 16.29
C GLY A 225 -8.44 -26.14 17.23
N ASP A 226 -7.26 -25.52 17.35
CA ASP A 226 -7.03 -24.36 18.22
C ASP A 226 -7.34 -23.02 17.52
N ALA A 227 -8.07 -23.04 16.40
CA ALA A 227 -8.49 -21.84 15.68
C ALA A 227 -9.29 -20.87 16.58
N ALA A 228 -10.03 -21.40 17.56
CA ALA A 228 -10.74 -20.60 18.56
C ALA A 228 -9.83 -19.83 19.54
N LYS A 229 -8.56 -20.24 19.66
CA LYS A 229 -7.56 -19.65 20.57
C LYS A 229 -6.70 -18.56 19.93
N ILE A 230 -7.02 -18.08 18.73
CA ILE A 230 -6.34 -16.91 18.14
C ILE A 230 -7.18 -15.66 18.45
N PRO A 231 -7.03 -15.04 19.64
CA PRO A 231 -7.65 -13.77 19.91
C PRO A 231 -7.03 -12.73 18.96
N SER A 232 -7.89 -11.83 18.45
CA SER A 232 -7.54 -10.60 17.73
C SER A 232 -7.30 -10.66 16.21
N GLY A 233 -8.15 -11.37 15.48
CA GLY A 233 -8.40 -11.09 14.06
C GLY A 233 -9.89 -11.21 13.76
N THR A 234 -10.41 -10.43 12.79
CA THR A 234 -11.74 -10.72 12.26
C THR A 234 -11.73 -12.17 11.73
N PRO A 235 -12.74 -13.01 12.02
CA PRO A 235 -12.78 -14.41 11.55
C PRO A 235 -12.51 -14.56 10.05
N GLY A 236 -12.88 -13.54 9.26
CA GLY A 236 -12.53 -13.46 7.84
C GLY A 236 -11.03 -13.58 7.58
N SER A 237 -10.18 -12.87 8.33
CA SER A 237 -8.73 -12.79 8.10
C SER A 237 -8.01 -14.13 8.28
N PHE A 238 -8.41 -14.94 9.27
CA PHE A 238 -7.84 -16.27 9.46
C PHE A 238 -8.21 -17.19 8.29
N ASN A 239 -9.49 -17.19 7.89
CA ASN A 239 -9.94 -17.93 6.72
C ASN A 239 -9.25 -17.44 5.44
N MET A 240 -8.92 -16.15 5.32
CA MET A 240 -8.17 -15.65 4.17
C MET A 240 -6.80 -16.33 4.08
N LEU A 241 -6.08 -16.40 5.20
CA LEU A 241 -4.75 -17.01 5.25
C LEU A 241 -4.80 -18.53 5.05
N LEU A 242 -5.82 -19.20 5.59
CA LEU A 242 -5.99 -20.64 5.38
C LEU A 242 -6.25 -20.95 3.90
N ARG A 243 -7.10 -20.17 3.24
CA ARG A 243 -7.33 -20.29 1.78
C ARG A 243 -6.06 -19.99 0.98
N LEU A 244 -5.28 -19.01 1.39
CA LEU A 244 -3.97 -18.72 0.78
C LEU A 244 -2.99 -19.88 0.95
N ALA A 245 -2.93 -20.48 2.13
CA ALA A 245 -2.11 -21.65 2.40
C ALA A 245 -2.53 -22.86 1.56
N GLU A 246 -3.84 -23.14 1.48
CA GLU A 246 -4.41 -24.19 0.61
C GLU A 246 -4.06 -23.96 -0.86
N ALA A 247 -4.24 -22.74 -1.36
CA ALA A 247 -3.93 -22.36 -2.73
C ALA A 247 -2.46 -22.55 -3.09
N LEU A 248 -1.57 -22.30 -2.12
CA LEU A 248 -0.13 -22.45 -2.25
C LEU A 248 0.39 -23.85 -1.90
N ASN A 249 -0.52 -24.79 -1.61
CA ASN A 249 -0.20 -26.15 -1.17
C ASN A 249 0.79 -26.19 0.02
N VAL A 250 0.59 -25.29 0.99
CA VAL A 250 1.39 -25.23 2.21
C VAL A 250 1.02 -26.39 3.11
N LYS A 251 2.01 -27.21 3.46
CA LYS A 251 1.85 -28.30 4.44
C LYS A 251 2.04 -27.77 5.86
N PRO A 252 1.36 -28.36 6.87
CA PRO A 252 1.64 -28.04 8.27
C PRO A 252 3.11 -28.26 8.58
N GLU A 253 3.66 -27.42 9.44
CA GLU A 253 4.97 -27.68 10.02
C GLU A 253 4.86 -28.94 10.86
N ALA A 254 5.72 -29.93 10.59
CA ALA A 254 5.78 -31.13 11.42
C ALA A 254 5.95 -30.67 12.87
N ALA A 255 5.08 -31.14 13.75
CA ALA A 255 5.25 -30.86 15.17
C ALA A 255 6.68 -31.29 15.53
N PRO A 256 7.46 -30.46 16.23
CA PRO A 256 8.81 -30.84 16.61
C PRO A 256 8.75 -32.18 17.32
N GLU A 257 9.43 -33.19 16.76
CA GLU A 257 9.41 -34.58 17.27
C GLU A 257 10.00 -34.72 18.67
N THR A 258 10.54 -33.63 19.23
CA THR A 258 10.94 -33.57 20.63
C THR A 258 9.71 -33.65 21.51
N GLU A 259 9.43 -34.85 22.03
CA GLU A 259 8.53 -35.02 23.17
C GLU A 259 8.92 -34.00 24.24
N PRO A 260 7.99 -33.15 24.71
CA PRO A 260 8.28 -32.28 25.83
C PRO A 260 8.70 -33.16 27.01
N GLU A 261 9.87 -32.89 27.60
CA GLU A 261 10.32 -33.65 28.77
C GLU A 261 9.21 -33.64 29.83
N PRO A 262 8.75 -34.82 30.27
CA PRO A 262 7.68 -34.92 31.25
C PRO A 262 8.16 -34.30 32.57
N GLY A 263 7.72 -33.06 32.86
CA GLY A 263 8.03 -32.39 34.13
C GLY A 263 8.06 -30.87 34.11
N LYS A 264 8.06 -30.21 32.94
CA LYS A 264 8.00 -28.75 32.86
C LYS A 264 6.90 -28.30 31.90
N PHE A 265 5.89 -27.65 32.48
CA PHE A 265 4.69 -27.04 31.88
C PHE A 265 3.49 -27.97 31.64
N GLY A 266 2.34 -27.52 32.17
CA GLY A 266 1.07 -28.23 32.16
C GLY A 266 0.38 -28.26 30.79
N ALA A 267 -0.32 -29.38 30.56
CA ALA A 267 -1.41 -29.67 29.61
C ALA A 267 -1.25 -29.08 28.18
N THR A 268 -1.17 -29.87 27.11
CA THR A 268 -2.15 -30.90 26.70
C THR A 268 -1.59 -31.70 25.51
N ARG A 269 -1.75 -33.03 25.48
CA ARG A 269 -1.46 -33.88 24.31
C ARG A 269 -2.63 -33.81 23.32
N TYR A 270 -2.34 -33.61 22.04
CA TYR A 270 -3.31 -33.81 20.95
C TYR A 270 -2.84 -34.95 20.04
N ARG A 271 -3.70 -35.96 19.89
CA ARG A 271 -3.57 -37.04 18.91
C ARG A 271 -4.44 -36.67 17.71
N LEU A 272 -3.84 -36.43 16.55
CA LEU A 272 -4.55 -36.11 15.32
C LEU A 272 -5.31 -37.34 14.79
N LYS A 273 -6.64 -37.28 14.79
CA LYS A 273 -7.52 -38.05 13.90
C LYS A 273 -8.49 -37.05 13.27
N GLY A 274 -8.28 -36.74 11.99
CA GLY A 274 -9.19 -35.90 11.21
C GLY A 274 -9.45 -36.56 9.86
N GLU A 275 -10.72 -36.84 9.57
CA GLU A 275 -11.19 -37.23 8.24
C GLU A 275 -11.20 -36.01 7.29
N PRO A 276 -11.03 -36.21 5.98
CA PRO A 276 -11.01 -35.13 5.01
C PRO A 276 -12.37 -34.41 4.92
N VAL A 277 -12.33 -33.08 4.87
CA VAL A 277 -13.51 -32.23 4.59
C VAL A 277 -13.91 -32.42 3.13
N PRO A 278 -15.13 -32.92 2.81
CA PRO A 278 -15.53 -33.16 1.43
C PRO A 278 -16.05 -31.87 0.75
N GLY A 279 -15.64 -31.68 -0.51
CA GLY A 279 -16.38 -30.88 -1.49
C GLY A 279 -16.08 -29.38 -1.52
N VAL A 280 -14.92 -28.99 -2.05
CA VAL A 280 -14.72 -27.65 -2.64
C VAL A 280 -14.16 -27.86 -4.05
N ALA A 281 -14.89 -27.41 -5.07
CA ALA A 281 -14.43 -27.49 -6.46
C ALA A 281 -13.17 -26.64 -6.63
N VAL A 282 -12.06 -27.30 -7.01
CA VAL A 282 -10.73 -26.70 -7.10
C VAL A 282 -10.54 -26.08 -8.48
N GLY A 283 -10.88 -24.79 -8.62
CA GLY A 283 -10.17 -23.94 -9.55
C GLY A 283 -8.89 -23.44 -8.86
N SER A 284 -7.73 -23.43 -9.53
CA SER A 284 -6.49 -22.92 -8.90
C SER A 284 -6.69 -21.45 -8.53
N PRO A 285 -6.46 -21.04 -7.26
CA PRO A 285 -6.69 -19.67 -6.85
C PRO A 285 -5.53 -18.76 -7.27
N ILE A 286 -5.75 -17.44 -7.43
CA ILE A 286 -4.66 -16.44 -7.59
C ILE A 286 -3.86 -16.39 -6.29
N ALA A 287 -2.93 -17.32 -6.18
CA ALA A 287 -1.91 -17.32 -5.16
C ALA A 287 -0.59 -17.67 -5.83
N THR A 288 0.44 -16.89 -5.55
CA THR A 288 1.78 -17.28 -5.96
C THR A 288 2.78 -17.06 -4.84
N TRP A 289 3.90 -17.74 -4.97
CA TRP A 289 5.08 -17.48 -4.17
C TRP A 289 5.91 -16.37 -4.79
N MET A 290 6.35 -15.44 -3.96
CA MET A 290 7.35 -14.45 -4.31
C MET A 290 8.46 -14.44 -3.27
N GLU A 291 9.68 -14.19 -3.71
CA GLU A 291 10.78 -13.87 -2.81
C GLU A 291 10.75 -12.36 -2.56
N LEU A 292 10.89 -11.94 -1.31
CA LEU A 292 10.97 -10.53 -0.94
C LEU A 292 12.17 -10.32 -0.04
N CYS A 293 12.90 -9.23 -0.28
CA CYS A 293 14.06 -8.82 0.50
C CYS A 293 13.76 -7.53 1.26
N VAL A 294 14.09 -7.50 2.54
CA VAL A 294 13.89 -6.36 3.43
C VAL A 294 15.21 -6.01 4.10
N PRO A 295 15.56 -4.71 4.23
CA PRO A 295 16.69 -4.31 5.03
C PRO A 295 16.44 -4.76 6.47
N GLY A 296 17.28 -5.63 7.01
CA GLY A 296 17.31 -5.87 8.44
C GLY A 296 17.73 -4.57 9.12
N GLY A 297 17.23 -4.37 10.35
CA GLY A 297 17.89 -3.41 11.23
C GLY A 297 19.36 -3.84 11.28
N GLY A 298 20.25 -3.00 10.74
CA GLY A 298 21.68 -3.22 10.91
C GLY A 298 21.98 -3.41 12.39
N PRO A 299 23.17 -3.94 12.76
CA PRO A 299 23.59 -3.90 14.15
C PRO A 299 23.32 -2.47 14.60
N ALA A 300 22.43 -2.30 15.59
CA ALA A 300 22.12 -1.00 16.16
C ALA A 300 23.48 -0.49 16.62
N GLY A 301 24.13 0.29 15.76
CA GLY A 301 25.43 0.85 16.05
C GLY A 301 25.21 1.55 17.36
N GLY A 302 25.96 1.14 18.38
CA GLY A 302 25.91 1.68 19.74
C GLY A 302 26.32 3.14 19.74
N HIS A 303 25.64 3.98 18.98
CA HIS A 303 25.48 5.37 19.28
C HIS A 303 24.52 5.39 20.45
N ASP A 304 25.11 5.35 21.65
CA ASP A 304 24.59 5.97 22.87
C ASP A 304 24.12 7.39 22.54
N ARG A 305 22.97 7.51 21.91
CA ARG A 305 22.17 8.72 21.94
C ARG A 305 21.21 8.49 23.07
N GLY A 306 21.57 9.00 24.24
CA GLY A 306 20.68 9.13 25.40
C GLY A 306 19.45 9.95 25.01
N GLY A 307 18.49 9.29 24.37
CA GLY A 307 17.16 9.82 24.11
C GLY A 307 16.28 9.62 25.35
N PRO A 308 15.42 10.59 25.68
CA PRO A 308 14.62 10.55 26.90
C PRO A 308 13.62 9.38 26.86
N ASP A 309 13.60 8.66 27.98
CA ASP A 309 12.64 7.68 28.49
C ASP A 309 11.23 7.79 27.84
N GLU A 310 10.95 7.02 26.79
CA GLU A 310 9.58 6.82 26.29
C GLU A 310 8.87 5.83 27.20
N ARG A 311 8.28 6.36 28.28
CA ARG A 311 7.32 5.63 29.11
C ARG A 311 5.94 5.65 28.45
N HIS A 312 5.35 4.46 28.35
CA HIS A 312 3.93 4.16 28.20
C HIS A 312 3.24 4.51 26.87
N PHE A 313 3.00 3.46 26.08
CA PHE A 313 1.71 3.20 25.43
C PHE A 313 1.34 1.72 25.59
#